data_AF-A0A2I1F6S7-F1
#
_entry.id   AF-A0A2I1F6S7-F1
#
_cell.length_a   1.000
_cell.length_b   1.000
_cell.length_c   1.000
_cell.angle_alpha   90.00
_cell.angle_beta   90.00
_cell.angle_gamma   90.00
#
_symmetry.space_group_name_H-M   'P 1'
#
loop_
_entity.id
_entity.type
_entity.pdbx_description
1 polymer ?
#
loop_
_entity_poly.entity_id
_entity_poly.type
_entity_poly.pdbx_seq_one_letter_code
_entity_poly.pdbx_strand_id
1 'polypeptide(L)'
;LKQLASSRLDRHCVKTCRLTRGFNNEIHLLQFDNGPDCIARLPRDSTHPVAKLACEVATMKYIAQNTKIKVPEVYDWDCTTHNIIKSPYIFMERLSGQHLYRIWDDLSIENKKCVLNQIINI
;
A
#
# COMPACT_ATOMS: atom_id res chain seq x y z
N LEU A 1 -1.92 -14.96 6.19
CA LEU A 1 -1.49 -13.94 5.20
C LEU A 1 -0.76 -14.56 4.01
N LYS A 2 0.33 -15.32 4.21
CA LYS A 2 1.07 -16.03 3.15
C LYS A 2 0.14 -16.82 2.20
N GLN A 3 -0.64 -17.76 2.73
CA GLN A 3 -1.57 -18.58 1.95
C GLN A 3 -2.63 -17.75 1.21
N LEU A 4 -3.16 -16.69 1.85
CA LEU A 4 -4.18 -15.83 1.25
C LEU A 4 -3.61 -15.11 0.04
N ALA A 5 -2.44 -14.50 0.19
CA ALA A 5 -1.77 -13.80 -0.88
C ALA A 5 -1.39 -14.76 -2.02
N SER A 6 -0.94 -15.98 -1.69
CA SER A 6 -0.62 -16.96 -2.72
C SER A 6 -1.84 -17.36 -3.54
N SER A 7 -2.97 -17.59 -2.87
CA SER A 7 -4.22 -17.97 -3.55
C SER A 7 -4.86 -16.83 -4.33
N ARG A 8 -4.85 -15.61 -3.79
CA ARG A 8 -5.50 -14.45 -4.42
C ARG A 8 -4.73 -13.88 -5.60
N LEU A 9 -3.40 -13.91 -5.52
CA LEU A 9 -2.55 -13.32 -6.54
C LEU A 9 -2.00 -14.35 -7.53
N ASP A 10 -2.31 -15.64 -7.34
CA ASP A 10 -1.78 -16.76 -8.14
C ASP A 10 -0.24 -16.75 -8.24
N ARG A 11 0.42 -16.51 -7.10
CA ARG A 11 1.90 -16.43 -6.99
C ARG A 11 2.35 -17.04 -5.68
N HIS A 12 3.41 -17.84 -5.67
CA HIS A 12 3.85 -18.44 -4.41
C HIS A 12 4.56 -17.41 -3.51
N CYS A 13 3.84 -16.91 -2.50
CA CYS A 13 4.41 -16.06 -1.48
C CYS A 13 5.37 -16.89 -0.64
N VAL A 14 6.66 -16.50 -0.59
CA VAL A 14 7.70 -17.21 0.16
C VAL A 14 7.89 -16.66 1.56
N LYS A 15 7.72 -15.35 1.74
CA LYS A 15 8.01 -14.66 3.01
C LYS A 15 7.04 -13.52 3.28
N THR A 16 6.70 -13.35 4.55
CA THR A 16 5.87 -12.24 5.04
C THR A 16 6.61 -11.54 6.16
N CYS A 17 6.78 -10.22 6.07
CA CYS A 17 7.47 -9.41 7.06
C CYS A 17 6.60 -8.22 7.46
N ARG A 18 6.37 -7.98 8.75
CA ARG A 18 5.69 -6.74 9.20
C ARG A 18 6.66 -5.57 9.08
N LEU A 19 6.31 -4.56 8.28
CA LEU A 19 7.12 -3.36 8.09
C LEU A 19 6.84 -2.33 9.18
N THR A 20 5.57 -2.05 9.43
CA THR A 20 5.17 -1.04 10.41
C THR A 20 3.75 -1.30 10.92
N ARG A 21 3.45 -0.73 12.07
CA ARG A 21 2.14 -0.76 12.71
C ARG A 21 1.77 0.67 13.11
N GLY A 22 1.05 1.35 12.22
CA GLY A 22 0.54 2.71 12.47
C GLY A 22 -0.78 2.67 13.24
N PHE A 23 -1.44 3.83 13.44
CA PHE A 23 -2.66 3.92 14.26
C PHE A 23 -3.86 3.15 13.68
N ASN A 24 -4.04 3.22 12.36
CA ASN A 24 -5.19 2.62 11.68
C ASN A 24 -4.87 1.29 11.01
N ASN A 25 -3.60 1.08 10.60
CA ASN A 25 -3.23 -0.04 9.75
C ASN A 25 -1.95 -0.73 10.22
N GLU A 26 -1.91 -2.04 10.04
CA GLU A 26 -0.70 -2.84 10.04
C GLU A 26 -0.26 -3.11 8.59
N ILE A 27 1.01 -2.90 8.30
CA ILE A 27 1.58 -3.02 6.95
C ILE A 27 2.58 -4.17 6.92
N HIS A 28 2.37 -5.10 6.01
CA HIS A 28 3.27 -6.22 5.76
C HIS A 28 3.84 -6.15 4.35
N LEU A 29 5.12 -6.51 4.23
CA LEU A 29 5.77 -6.87 2.99
C LEU A 29 5.56 -8.37 2.72
N LEU A 30 5.03 -8.69 1.55
CA LEU A 30 4.87 -10.04 1.03
C LEU A 30 5.86 -10.22 -0.11
N GLN A 31 6.77 -11.17 0.05
CA GLN A 31 7.75 -11.52 -0.97
C GLN A 31 7.34 -12.81 -1.65
N PHE A 32 7.51 -12.85 -2.97
CA PHE A 32 7.14 -13.97 -3.84
C PHE A 32 8.40 -14.54 -4.49
N ASP A 33 8.37 -15.81 -4.85
CA ASP A 33 9.46 -16.41 -5.63
C ASP A 33 9.48 -15.91 -7.08
N ASN A 34 8.31 -15.55 -7.61
CA ASN A 34 8.12 -15.01 -8.95
C ASN A 34 7.31 -13.71 -8.93
N GLY A 35 7.77 -12.72 -9.70
CA GLY A 35 7.11 -11.42 -9.84
C GLY A 35 7.41 -10.44 -8.70
N PRO A 36 6.76 -9.26 -8.70
CA PRO A 36 7.07 -8.20 -7.74
C PRO A 36 6.56 -8.50 -6.33
N ASP A 37 7.30 -8.01 -5.34
CA ASP A 37 6.86 -7.90 -3.96
C ASP A 37 5.52 -7.15 -3.85
N CYS A 38 4.70 -7.52 -2.87
CA CYS A 38 3.41 -6.90 -2.59
C CYS A 38 3.40 -6.28 -1.19
N ILE A 39 2.72 -5.16 -1.03
CA ILE A 39 2.34 -4.64 0.29
C ILE A 39 0.95 -5.16 0.64
N ALA A 40 0.81 -5.72 1.84
CA ALA A 40 -0.48 -6.00 2.45
C ALA A 40 -0.77 -4.98 3.54
N ARG A 41 -1.87 -4.25 3.38
CA ARG A 41 -2.39 -3.29 4.35
C ARG A 41 -3.63 -3.86 5.01
N LEU A 42 -3.55 -4.08 6.33
CA LEU A 42 -4.64 -4.62 7.14
C LEU A 42 -5.09 -3.54 8.14
N PRO A 43 -6.39 -3.23 8.26
CA PRO A 43 -6.87 -2.34 9.30
C PRO A 43 -6.67 -2.98 10.68
N ARG A 44 -6.34 -2.17 11.68
CA ARG A 44 -6.13 -2.65 13.06
C ARG A 44 -7.43 -2.85 13.84
N ASP A 45 -8.48 -2.15 13.43
CA ASP A 45 -9.79 -2.22 14.08
C ASP A 45 -10.79 -2.84 13.12
N SER A 46 -11.37 -3.98 13.50
CA SER A 46 -12.40 -4.67 12.72
C SER A 46 -13.73 -3.91 12.68
N THR A 47 -13.89 -2.86 13.49
CA THR A 47 -15.01 -1.91 13.39
C THR A 47 -14.77 -0.81 12.35
N HIS A 48 -13.62 -0.84 11.64
CA HIS A 48 -13.41 0.04 10.49
C HIS A 48 -14.61 -0.10 9.55
N PRO A 49 -15.33 1.00 9.24
CA PRO A 49 -16.46 0.92 8.34
C PRO A 49 -15.99 0.31 7.03
N VAL A 50 -16.66 -0.75 6.57
CA VAL A 50 -16.41 -1.41 5.27
C VAL A 50 -16.27 -0.38 4.15
N ALA A 51 -17.12 0.66 4.19
CA ALA A 51 -17.10 1.79 3.26
C ALA A 51 -15.73 2.51 3.20
N LYS A 52 -14.99 2.61 4.31
CA LYS A 52 -13.71 3.33 4.34
C LYS A 52 -12.65 2.63 3.50
N LEU A 53 -12.53 1.30 3.58
CA LEU A 53 -11.56 0.54 2.79
C LEU A 53 -11.89 0.62 1.29
N ALA A 54 -13.18 0.48 0.94
CA ALA A 54 -13.65 0.62 -0.43
C ALA A 54 -13.38 2.02 -0.98
N CYS A 55 -13.61 3.07 -0.19
CA CYS A 55 -13.27 4.44 -0.54
C CYS A 55 -11.77 4.63 -0.74
N GLU A 56 -10.91 4.07 0.12
CA GLU A 56 -9.45 4.13 -0.07
C GLU A 56 -9.03 3.53 -1.42
N VAL A 57 -9.57 2.36 -1.79
CA VAL A 57 -9.31 1.72 -3.10
C VAL A 57 -9.85 2.58 -4.24
N ALA A 58 -11.07 3.09 -4.13
CA ALA A 58 -11.68 3.95 -5.15
C ALA A 58 -10.88 5.24 -5.37
N THR A 59 -10.43 5.88 -4.29
CA THR A 59 -9.59 7.09 -4.35
C THR A 59 -8.24 6.80 -4.99
N MET A 60 -7.57 5.69 -4.67
CA MET A 60 -6.31 5.33 -5.35
C MET A 60 -6.51 5.14 -6.85
N LYS A 61 -7.57 4.45 -7.27
CA LYS A 61 -7.90 4.29 -8.69
C LYS A 61 -8.20 5.63 -9.37
N TYR A 62 -8.96 6.49 -8.70
CA TYR A 62 -9.28 7.82 -9.23
C TYR A 62 -8.02 8.67 -9.40
N ILE A 63 -7.14 8.74 -8.39
CA ILE A 63 -5.89 9.51 -8.47
C ILE A 63 -5.00 8.99 -9.60
N ALA A 64 -4.85 7.66 -9.73
CA ALA A 64 -4.06 7.04 -10.80
C ALA A 64 -4.55 7.42 -12.21
N GLN A 65 -5.86 7.61 -12.38
CA GLN A 65 -6.46 7.94 -13.67
C GLN A 65 -6.43 9.44 -14.00
N ASN A 66 -6.40 10.30 -12.98
CA ASN A 66 -6.65 11.73 -13.16
C ASN A 66 -5.44 12.62 -12.85
N THR A 67 -4.33 12.07 -12.38
CA THR A 67 -3.15 12.84 -11.97
C THR A 67 -1.86 12.16 -12.41
N LYS A 68 -0.72 12.87 -12.29
CA LYS A 68 0.61 12.33 -12.61
C LYS A 68 1.32 11.71 -11.40
N ILE A 69 0.78 11.88 -10.19
CA ILE A 69 1.42 11.34 -8.99
C ILE A 69 1.27 9.82 -8.97
N LYS A 70 2.38 9.13 -8.74
CA LYS A 70 2.38 7.67 -8.63
C LYS A 70 1.71 7.25 -7.31
N VAL A 71 0.58 6.57 -7.42
CA VAL A 71 -0.06 5.85 -6.31
C VAL A 71 0.08 4.34 -6.53
N PRO A 72 0.05 3.52 -5.46
CA PRO A 72 0.16 2.07 -5.59
C PRO A 72 -0.98 1.49 -6.42
N GLU A 73 -0.64 0.61 -7.37
CA GLU A 73 -1.65 -0.23 -8.02
C GLU A 73 -2.26 -1.21 -7.00
N VAL A 74 -3.59 -1.34 -7.01
CA VAL A 74 -4.30 -2.30 -6.15
C VAL A 74 -4.45 -3.62 -6.89
N TYR A 75 -3.82 -4.68 -6.38
CA TYR A 75 -3.88 -6.03 -6.96
C TYR A 75 -5.13 -6.79 -6.54
N ASP A 76 -5.46 -6.76 -5.25
CA ASP A 76 -6.63 -7.45 -4.69
C ASP A 76 -7.01 -6.80 -3.36
N TRP A 77 -8.28 -6.89 -2.97
CA TRP A 77 -8.75 -6.36 -1.68
C TRP A 77 -10.05 -7.06 -1.26
N ASP A 78 -10.27 -7.12 0.06
CA ASP A 78 -11.51 -7.64 0.65
C ASP A 78 -11.85 -6.75 1.84
N CYS A 79 -13.08 -6.22 1.84
CA CYS A 79 -13.59 -5.37 2.93
C CYS A 79 -14.26 -6.19 4.06
N THR A 80 -14.41 -7.49 3.88
CA THR A 80 -15.08 -8.38 4.83
C THR A 80 -14.08 -9.11 5.72
N THR A 81 -14.61 -9.79 6.74
CA THR A 81 -13.87 -10.75 7.57
C THR A 81 -14.09 -12.21 7.11
N HIS A 82 -14.81 -12.42 5.99
CA HIS A 82 -15.12 -13.73 5.44
C HIS A 82 -13.98 -14.29 4.56
N ASN A 83 -12.76 -14.14 5.04
CA ASN A 83 -11.55 -14.67 4.41
C ASN A 83 -10.70 -15.41 5.44
N ILE A 84 -9.63 -16.06 4.97
CA ILE A 84 -8.81 -16.94 5.81
C ILE A 84 -8.06 -16.21 6.93
N ILE A 85 -7.86 -14.88 6.81
CA ILE A 85 -7.18 -14.07 7.83
C ILE A 85 -8.15 -13.37 8.78
N LYS A 86 -9.47 -13.56 8.60
CA LYS A 86 -10.54 -12.98 9.43
C LYS A 86 -10.44 -11.46 9.59
N SER A 87 -9.90 -10.79 8.58
CA SER A 87 -9.67 -9.34 8.59
C SER A 87 -9.76 -8.78 7.17
N PRO A 88 -10.25 -7.56 6.99
CA PRO A 88 -10.16 -6.87 5.72
C PRO A 88 -8.69 -6.68 5.29
N TYR A 89 -8.45 -6.48 4.00
CA TYR A 89 -7.11 -6.22 3.49
C TYR A 89 -7.11 -5.48 2.15
N ILE A 90 -5.98 -4.84 1.85
CA ILE A 90 -5.60 -4.41 0.50
C ILE A 90 -4.22 -5.00 0.19
N PHE A 91 -4.12 -5.70 -0.93
CA PHE A 91 -2.87 -6.10 -1.57
C PHE A 91 -2.57 -5.10 -2.70
N MET A 92 -1.42 -4.45 -2.62
CA MET A 92 -1.05 -3.38 -3.53
C MET A 92 0.44 -3.37 -3.86
N GLU A 93 0.80 -2.66 -4.92
CA GLU A 93 2.17 -2.46 -5.38
C GLU A 93 3.07 -1.95 -4.25
N ARG A 94 4.28 -2.51 -4.16
CA ARG A 94 5.35 -1.93 -3.36
C ARG A 94 6.03 -0.81 -4.16
N LEU A 95 5.75 0.44 -3.79
CA LEU A 95 6.49 1.57 -4.34
C LEU A 95 7.94 1.58 -3.82
N SER A 96 8.89 1.65 -4.75
CA SER A 96 10.30 1.89 -4.45
C SER A 96 10.53 3.35 -4.07
N GLY A 97 11.36 3.59 -3.06
CA GLY A 97 11.78 4.94 -2.68
C GLY A 97 12.05 5.06 -1.20
N GLN A 98 12.31 6.29 -0.77
CA GLN A 98 12.50 6.66 0.62
C GLN A 98 11.43 7.66 1.03
N HIS A 99 11.01 7.61 2.29
CA HIS A 99 10.11 8.63 2.82
C HIS A 99 10.81 9.98 2.78
N LEU A 100 10.16 10.98 2.15
CA LEU A 100 10.71 12.32 1.99
C LEU A 100 11.18 12.93 3.31
N TYR A 101 10.42 12.76 4.40
CA TYR A 101 10.77 13.31 5.71
C TYR A 101 12.12 12.81 6.26
N ARG A 102 12.60 11.63 5.81
CA ARG A 102 13.87 11.07 6.29
C ARG A 102 15.08 11.71 5.64
N ILE A 103 14.92 12.20 4.42
CA ILE A 103 16.00 12.77 3.61
C ILE A 103 15.87 14.29 3.48
N TRP A 104 14.74 14.87 3.94
CA TRP A 104 14.40 16.26 3.67
C TRP A 104 15.51 17.22 4.09
N ASP A 105 16.05 17.06 5.30
CA ASP A 105 17.07 17.98 5.81
C ASP A 105 18.39 17.88 5.05
N ASP A 106 18.70 16.70 4.50
CA ASP A 106 19.89 16.43 3.69
C ASP A 106 19.76 16.91 2.23
N LEU A 107 18.54 17.24 1.77
CA LEU A 107 18.33 17.75 0.41
C LEU A 107 18.85 19.20 0.28
N SER A 108 19.54 19.47 -0.84
CA SER A 108 19.86 20.84 -1.24
C SER A 108 18.60 21.68 -1.46
N ILE A 109 18.75 23.00 -1.43
CA ILE A 109 17.63 23.94 -1.66
C ILE A 109 17.02 23.72 -3.05
N GLU A 110 17.82 23.43 -4.06
CA GLU A 110 17.40 23.15 -5.43
C GLU A 110 16.52 21.89 -5.49
N ASN A 111 16.93 20.82 -4.80
CA ASN A 111 16.15 19.59 -4.72
C ASN A 111 14.84 19.79 -3.95
N LYS A 112 14.86 20.55 -2.84
CA LYS A 112 13.64 20.93 -2.11
C LYS A 112 12.67 21.70 -3.01
N LYS A 113 13.15 22.66 -3.80
CA LYS A 113 12.34 23.39 -4.79
C LYS A 113 11.75 22.46 -5.84
N CYS A 114 12.53 21.50 -6.35
CA CYS A 114 12.03 20.51 -7.30
C CYS A 114 10.88 19.67 -6.72
N VAL A 115 11.04 19.17 -5.49
CA VAL A 115 9.98 18.42 -4.80
C VAL A 115 8.73 19.26 -4.58
N LEU A 116 8.88 20.51 -4.12
CA LEU A 116 7.75 21.43 -3.94
C LEU A 116 7.01 21.69 -5.26
N ASN A 117 7.74 21.88 -6.36
CA ASN A 117 7.13 22.03 -7.68
C ASN A 117 6.37 20.77 -8.11
N GLN A 118 6.86 19.56 -7.78
CA GLN A 118 6.12 18.33 -8.07
C GLN A 118 4.81 18.25 -7.28
N ILE A 119 4.79 18.70 -6.02
CA ILE A 119 3.58 18.72 -5.18
C ILE A 119 2.55 19.75 -5.69
N ILE A 120 3.02 20.91 -6.12
CA ILE A 120 2.15 21.97 -6.69
C ILE A 120 1.50 21.51 -8.00
N ASN A 121 2.20 20.68 -8.78
CA ASN A 121 1.78 20.24 -10.11
C ASN A 121 1.17 18.82 -10.14
N ILE A 122 0.65 18.32 -9.02
CA ILE A 122 -0.14 17.08 -8.96
C ILE A 122 -1.42 17.25 -9.77
#